data_AF-M0ZXI8-F1
#
_entry.id   AF-M0ZXI8-F1
#
_cell.length_a   1.000
_cell.length_b   1.000
_cell.length_c   1.000
_cell.angle_alpha   90.00
_cell.angle_beta   90.00
_cell.angle_gamma   90.00
#
_symmetry.space_group_name_H-M   'P 1'
#
loop_
_entity.id
_entity.type
_entity.pdbx_description
1 polymer ?
#
loop_
_entity_poly.entity_id
_entity_poly.type
_entity_poly.pdbx_seq_one_letter_code
_entity_poly.pdbx_strand_id
1 'polypeptide(L)'
;MEEHVVSQEKGRHVVHHYLKDTSRELILVVVGTEKSSRHMLYVVSEDYLDAFGHTSTMNSDTKWHAGKEVVEWLTFLVSKHHRSPSISSMYNHVAVRF
;
A
#
# COMPACT_ATOMS: atom_id res chain seq x y z
N MET A 1 -1.73 -10.32 -0.37
CA MET A 1 -1.12 -9.20 -1.10
C MET A 1 -1.00 -9.63 -2.55
N GLU A 2 -1.35 -8.75 -3.47
CA GLU A 2 -1.20 -8.98 -4.91
C GLU A 2 -0.38 -7.83 -5.51
N GLU A 3 0.60 -8.14 -6.34
CA GLU A 3 1.40 -7.16 -7.10
C GLU A 3 0.91 -7.16 -8.55
N HIS A 4 0.63 -5.98 -9.08
CA HIS A 4 0.13 -5.80 -10.44
C HIS A 4 1.00 -4.80 -11.18
N VAL A 5 1.46 -5.17 -12.38
CA VAL A 5 2.17 -4.24 -13.26
C VAL A 5 1.15 -3.51 -14.12
N VAL A 6 1.08 -2.18 -13.98
CA VAL A 6 0.04 -1.35 -14.60
C VAL A 6 0.51 -0.74 -15.92
N SER A 7 1.80 -0.47 -16.07
CA SER A 7 2.39 -0.01 -17.33
C SER A 7 3.78 -0.57 -17.56
N GLN A 8 4.08 -0.94 -18.81
CA GLN A 8 5.38 -1.40 -19.29
C GLN A 8 5.78 -0.76 -20.63
N GLU A 9 5.40 0.50 -20.87
CA GLU A 9 5.95 1.23 -22.01
C GLU A 9 7.44 1.51 -21.84
N LYS A 10 8.19 1.62 -22.95
CA LYS A 10 9.65 1.80 -22.96
C LYS A 10 10.08 2.98 -22.06
N GLY A 11 10.56 2.67 -20.85
CA GLY A 11 11.10 3.63 -19.89
C GLY A 11 10.10 4.20 -18.87
N ARG A 12 8.88 3.63 -18.77
CA ARG A 12 7.93 3.92 -17.70
C ARG A 12 7.29 2.63 -17.20
N HIS A 13 7.96 1.97 -16.26
CA HIS A 13 7.35 0.89 -15.49
C HIS A 13 6.59 1.42 -14.27
N VAL A 14 5.35 0.99 -14.10
CA VAL A 14 4.53 1.28 -12.91
C VAL A 14 4.03 -0.03 -12.31
N VAL A 15 4.27 -0.20 -11.01
CA VAL A 15 3.91 -1.38 -10.21
C VAL A 15 2.98 -0.95 -9.09
N HIS A 16 1.86 -1.63 -8.94
CA HIS A 16 0.88 -1.40 -7.89
C HIS A 16 0.88 -2.58 -6.93
N HIS A 17 0.91 -2.30 -5.64
CA HIS A 17 0.75 -3.31 -4.59
C HIS A 17 -0.62 -3.15 -3.94
N TYR A 18 -1.36 -4.24 -3.86
CA TYR A 18 -2.69 -4.30 -3.27
C TYR A 18 -2.72 -5.16 -2.02
N LEU A 19 -3.44 -4.69 -1.01
CA LEU A 19 -3.90 -5.53 0.10
C LEU A 19 -5.33 -5.99 -0.16
N LYS A 20 -5.58 -7.25 0.17
CA LYS A 20 -6.89 -7.89 0.04
C LYS A 20 -7.42 -8.16 1.43
N ASP A 21 -8.59 -7.63 1.74
CA ASP A 21 -9.28 -7.95 2.99
C ASP A 21 -10.15 -9.21 2.85
N THR A 22 -10.63 -9.69 3.99
CA THR A 22 -11.63 -10.74 4.17
C THR A 22 -12.93 -10.49 3.39
N SER A 23 -13.28 -9.23 3.12
CA SER A 23 -14.39 -8.83 2.23
C SER A 23 -14.09 -9.05 0.73
N ARG A 24 -12.86 -9.46 0.38
CA ARG A 24 -12.31 -9.60 -0.98
C ARG A 24 -12.11 -8.27 -1.72
N GLU A 25 -12.31 -7.14 -1.05
CA GLU A 25 -11.96 -5.83 -1.58
C GLU A 25 -10.44 -5.66 -1.63
N LEU A 26 -9.97 -5.02 -2.70
CA LEU A 26 -8.57 -4.70 -2.94
C LEU A 26 -8.35 -3.22 -2.73
N ILE A 27 -7.40 -2.87 -1.88
CA ILE A 27 -6.99 -1.48 -1.66
C ILE A 27 -5.55 -1.31 -2.11
N LEU A 28 -5.33 -0.29 -2.94
CA LEU A 28 -4.01 0.10 -3.41
C LEU A 28 -3.24 0.69 -2.23
N VAL A 29 -2.11 0.08 -1.88
CA VAL A 29 -1.32 0.49 -0.71
C VAL A 29 -0.03 1.19 -1.09
N VAL A 30 0.60 0.75 -2.17
CA VAL A 30 1.89 1.30 -2.61
C VAL A 30 1.94 1.33 -4.14
N VAL A 31 2.44 2.44 -4.67
CA VAL A 31 2.72 2.63 -6.09
C VAL A 31 4.22 2.76 -6.28
N GLY A 32 4.80 1.81 -7.01
CA GLY A 32 6.16 1.83 -7.54
C GLY A 32 6.19 2.48 -8.92
N THR A 33 6.98 3.53 -9.07
CA THR A 33 7.20 4.21 -10.36
C THR A 33 8.66 4.17 -10.73
N GLU A 34 8.96 3.81 -11.97
CA GLU A 34 10.32 3.87 -12.52
C GLU A 34 10.77 5.33 -12.63
N LYS A 35 11.83 5.68 -11.90
CA LYS A 35 12.49 6.99 -11.99
C LYS A 35 13.61 7.00 -13.02
N SER A 36 14.18 5.83 -13.33
CA SER A 36 15.20 5.61 -14.36
C SER A 36 15.29 4.12 -14.68
N SER A 37 16.07 3.73 -15.69
CA SER A 37 16.20 2.35 -16.18
C SER A 37 16.58 1.27 -15.14
N ARG A 38 17.03 1.67 -13.93
CA ARG A 38 17.36 0.75 -12.83
C ARG A 38 16.79 1.17 -11.47
N HIS A 39 16.07 2.27 -11.39
CA HIS A 39 15.61 2.79 -10.11
C HIS A 39 14.10 2.93 -10.11
N MET A 40 13.48 2.16 -9.22
CA MET A 40 12.09 2.33 -8.83
C MET A 40 12.02 3.23 -7.60
N LEU A 41 10.95 4.02 -7.52
CA LEU A 41 10.56 4.74 -6.32
C LEU A 41 9.17 4.27 -5.94
N TYR A 42 9.01 3.82 -4.70
CA TYR A 42 7.73 3.38 -4.17
C TYR A 42 7.21 4.40 -3.17
N VAL A 43 5.93 4.74 -3.29
CA VAL A 43 5.23 5.66 -2.39
C VAL A 43 3.91 5.07 -1.93
N VAL A 44 3.46 5.48 -0.76
CA VAL A 44 2.12 5.14 -0.25
C VAL A 44 1.07 5.65 -1.20
N SER A 45 0.03 4.86 -1.42
CA SER A 45 -1.15 5.33 -2.14
C SER A 45 -1.97 6.30 -1.30
N GLU A 46 -2.57 7.30 -1.93
CA GLU A 46 -3.57 8.17 -1.31
C GLU A 46 -4.78 7.35 -0.84
N ASP A 47 -5.23 6.35 -1.62
CA ASP A 47 -6.32 5.44 -1.24
C ASP A 47 -6.12 4.79 0.14
N TYR A 48 -4.88 4.39 0.45
CA TYR A 48 -4.55 3.82 1.75
C TYR A 48 -4.56 4.88 2.85
N LEU A 49 -4.03 6.07 2.58
CA LEU A 49 -4.03 7.17 3.54
C LEU A 49 -5.45 7.65 3.85
N ASP A 50 -6.35 7.64 2.87
CA ASP A 50 -7.76 8.00 3.05
C ASP A 50 -8.51 6.93 3.86
N ALA A 51 -8.26 5.65 3.59
CA ALA A 51 -8.92 4.54 4.28
C ALA A 51 -8.41 4.31 5.71
N PHE A 52 -7.11 4.50 5.97
CA PHE A 52 -6.47 4.14 7.24
C PHE A 52 -5.92 5.33 8.03
N GLY A 53 -5.95 6.53 7.45
CA GLY A 53 -5.32 7.72 8.00
C GLY A 53 -3.80 7.67 7.92
N HIS A 54 -3.16 8.80 8.29
CA HIS A 54 -1.73 8.82 8.57
C HIS A 54 -1.47 8.01 9.86
N THR A 55 -1.20 6.71 9.71
CA THR A 55 -0.76 5.91 10.85
C THR A 55 0.52 6.51 11.42
N SER A 56 0.73 6.44 12.74
CA SER A 56 1.94 7.00 13.40
C SER A 56 3.28 6.47 12.87
N THR A 57 3.24 5.44 12.02
CA THR A 57 4.41 4.82 11.42
C THR A 57 4.72 5.35 10.02
N MET A 58 3.79 6.05 9.34
CA MET A 58 4.00 6.57 7.99
C MET A 58 3.23 7.86 7.68
N ASN A 59 3.94 8.81 7.09
CA ASN A 59 3.39 10.00 6.44
C ASN A 59 3.39 9.84 4.92
N SER A 60 2.71 10.75 4.21
CA SER A 60 2.67 10.84 2.74
C SER A 60 4.06 10.98 2.10
N ASP A 61 5.10 11.28 2.88
CA ASP A 61 6.47 11.43 2.41
C ASP A 61 7.29 10.13 2.43
N THR A 62 6.71 9.04 2.94
CA THR A 62 7.42 7.75 3.01
C THR A 62 7.69 7.24 1.61
N LYS A 63 8.98 7.05 1.31
CA LYS A 63 9.51 6.67 0.01
C LYS A 63 10.45 5.49 0.18
N TRP A 64 10.29 4.47 -0.64
CA TRP A 64 11.23 3.34 -0.70
C TRP A 64 11.91 3.27 -2.06
N HIS A 65 13.15 2.78 -2.07
CA HIS A 65 13.96 2.65 -3.28
C HIS A 65 14.11 1.20 -3.73
N ALA A 66 13.80 0.24 -2.86
CA ALA A 66 13.77 -1.18 -3.17
C ALA A 66 12.42 -1.81 -2.83
N GLY A 67 11.93 -2.69 -3.72
CA GLY A 67 10.69 -3.45 -3.47
C GLY A 67 10.76 -4.33 -2.23
N LYS A 68 11.96 -4.75 -1.82
CA LYS A 68 12.17 -5.48 -0.56
C LYS A 68 11.72 -4.66 0.65
N GLU A 69 12.00 -3.36 0.70
CA GLU A 69 11.61 -2.50 1.81
C GLU A 69 10.08 -2.36 1.89
N VAL A 70 9.41 -2.29 0.72
CA VAL A 70 7.95 -2.29 0.61
C VAL A 70 7.36 -3.59 1.17
N VAL A 71 7.92 -4.74 0.78
CA VAL A 71 7.45 -6.06 1.25
C VAL A 71 7.66 -6.23 2.76
N GLU A 72 8.81 -5.80 3.29
CA GLU A 72 9.09 -5.82 4.73
C GLU A 72 8.09 -4.95 5.51
N TRP A 73 7.79 -3.75 5.01
CA TRP A 73 6.78 -2.88 5.61
C TRP A 73 5.38 -3.47 5.57
N LEU A 74 4.95 -4.01 4.42
CA LEU A 74 3.64 -4.66 4.29
C LEU A 74 3.50 -5.87 5.21
N THR A 75 4.57 -6.66 5.34
CA THR A 75 4.62 -7.79 6.28
C THR A 75 4.47 -7.32 7.72
N PHE A 76 5.11 -6.20 8.08
CA PHE A 76 4.98 -5.60 9.40
C PHE A 76 3.57 -5.07 9.68
N LEU A 77 2.94 -4.41 8.70
CA LEU A 77 1.55 -3.94 8.81
C LEU A 77 0.59 -5.09 9.08
N VAL A 78 0.66 -6.13 8.25
CA VAL A 78 -0.20 -7.32 8.37
C VAL A 78 0.03 -7.98 9.74
N SER A 79 1.29 -8.18 10.14
CA SER A 79 1.66 -8.78 11.43
C SER A 79 1.18 -7.97 12.64
N LYS A 80 1.28 -6.64 12.59
CA LYS A 80 0.75 -5.75 13.65
C LYS A 80 -0.77 -5.84 13.74
N HIS A 81 -1.45 -5.86 12.61
CA HIS A 81 -2.91 -5.99 12.57
C HIS A 81 -3.41 -7.35 13.06
N HIS A 82 -2.63 -8.42 12.94
CA HIS A 82 -2.96 -9.71 13.57
C HIS A 82 -2.84 -9.71 15.11
N ARG A 83 -2.23 -8.68 15.72
CA ARG A 83 -2.03 -8.57 17.17
C ARG A 83 -3.05 -7.69 17.88
N SER A 84 -3.94 -7.03 17.14
CA SER A 84 -5.04 -6.18 17.63
C SER A 84 -6.36 -6.66 17.02
N PRO A 85 -7.50 -6.69 17.73
CA PRO A 85 -8.70 -7.30 17.19
C PRO A 85 -9.27 -6.49 16.02
N SER A 86 -9.09 -7.06 14.82
CA SER A 86 -9.81 -6.84 13.57
C SER A 86 -9.61 -5.50 12.84
N ILE A 87 -8.96 -5.57 11.68
CA ILE A 87 -9.02 -4.57 10.59
C ILE A 87 -10.48 -4.18 10.27
N SER A 88 -11.41 -5.15 10.37
CA SER A 88 -12.86 -4.96 10.21
C SER A 88 -13.44 -3.84 11.12
N SER A 89 -12.88 -3.61 12.30
CA SER A 89 -13.37 -2.57 13.21
C SER A 89 -13.05 -1.15 12.72
N MET A 90 -11.95 -0.94 11.99
CA MET A 90 -11.60 0.37 11.41
C MET A 90 -12.46 0.71 10.19
N TYR A 91 -12.72 -0.27 9.30
CA TYR A 91 -13.56 -0.03 8.11
C TYR A 91 -15.03 0.25 8.44
N ASN A 92 -15.58 -0.36 9.50
CA ASN A 92 -16.92 0.00 9.98
C ASN A 92 -17.05 1.48 10.38
N HIS A 93 -15.93 2.17 10.66
CA HIS A 93 -15.94 3.60 10.96
C HIS A 93 -15.79 4.49 9.72
N VAL A 94 -15.27 3.95 8.61
CA VAL A 94 -15.05 4.66 7.34
C VAL A 94 -16.23 4.45 6.38
N ALA A 95 -16.77 3.22 6.29
CA ALA A 95 -17.93 2.88 5.48
C ALA A 95 -19.26 3.43 6.02
N VAL A 96 -19.25 3.98 7.26
CA VAL A 96 -20.39 4.68 7.86
C VAL A 96 -20.07 6.18 7.90
N ARG A 97 -19.90 6.81 6.74
CA ARG A 97 -20.00 8.26 6.60
C ARG A 97 -20.85 8.59 5.37
N PHE A 98 -21.91 9.35 5.65
CA PHE A 98 -22.99 9.76 4.75
C PHE A 98 -22.52 10.58 3.56
#